data_AF-A0A0E0PML4-F1
#
_entry.id   AF-A0A0E0PML4-F1
#
_cell.length_a   1.000
_cell.length_b   1.000
_cell.length_c   1.000
_cell.angle_alpha   90.00
_cell.angle_beta   90.00
_cell.angle_gamma   90.00
#
_symmetry.space_group_name_H-M   'P 1'
#
loop_
_entity.id
_entity.type
_entity.pdbx_description
1 polymer ?
#
loop_
_entity_poly.entity_id
_entity_poly.type
_entity_poly.pdbx_seq_one_letter_code
_entity_poly.pdbx_strand_id
1 'polypeptide(L)' 'MRRGDRYLFYHSSAGAASRHIVGVVEVAREWYEGEGEAASGGVVDVRVVGEFRRLGTLR' A
#
# COMPACT_ATOMS: atom_id res chain seq x y z
N MET A 1 -11.16 -3.68 3.88
CA MET A 1 -10.80 -2.75 2.79
C MET A 1 -11.91 -2.82 1.76
N ARG A 2 -12.74 -1.78 1.68
CA ARG A 2 -13.87 -1.70 0.75
C ARG A 2 -13.46 -0.92 -0.49
N ARG A 3 -14.16 -1.16 -1.61
CA ARG A 3 -13.90 -0.44 -2.86
C ARG A 3 -14.05 1.07 -2.65
N GLY A 4 -13.05 1.84 -3.06
CA GLY A 4 -12.99 3.30 -2.86
C GLY A 4 -12.34 3.77 -1.56
N ASP A 5 -12.06 2.89 -0.59
CA ASP A 5 -11.27 3.25 0.58
C ASP A 5 -9.85 3.66 0.16
N ARG A 6 -9.28 4.65 0.85
CA ARG A 6 -7.93 5.18 0.57
C ARG A 6 -6.97 4.91 1.72
N TYR A 7 -5.74 4.55 1.36
CA TYR A 7 -4.68 4.19 2.30
C TYR A 7 -3.35 4.80 1.90
N LEU A 8 -2.47 4.98 2.89
CA LEU A 8 -1.11 5.45 2.67
C LEU A 8 -0.25 4.29 2.17
N PHE A 9 0.50 4.52 1.09
CA PHE A 9 1.46 3.55 0.58
C PHE A 9 2.82 3.80 1.23
N TYR A 10 3.34 2.80 1.92
CA TYR A 10 4.53 2.90 2.77
C TYR A 10 5.64 1.99 2.26
N HIS A 11 6.83 2.56 2.10
CA HIS A 11 8.04 1.84 1.73
C HIS A 11 8.74 1.34 3.00
N SER A 12 8.86 0.02 3.18
CA SER A 12 9.29 -0.61 4.45
C SER A 12 10.74 -1.14 4.44
N SER A 13 11.57 -0.75 3.47
CA SER A 13 12.93 -1.26 3.26
C SER A 13 13.81 -1.36 4.52
N ALA A 14 14.80 -2.25 4.48
CA ALA A 14 15.55 -2.76 5.64
C ALA A 14 16.15 -1.70 6.59
N GLY A 15 16.44 -0.48 6.12
CA GLY A 15 16.95 0.62 6.96
C GLY A 15 15.84 1.50 7.52
N ALA A 16 15.90 1.85 8.82
CA ALA A 16 14.96 2.80 9.43
C ALA A 16 14.90 4.15 8.69
N ALA A 17 16.03 4.63 8.17
CA ALA A 17 16.11 5.88 7.39
C ALA A 17 15.44 5.78 6.00
N SER A 18 15.22 4.57 5.50
CA SER A 18 14.60 4.32 4.20
C SER A 18 13.09 4.10 4.26
N ARG A 19 12.52 4.18 5.47
CA ARG A 19 11.09 4.00 5.75
C ARG A 19 10.33 5.31 5.62
N HIS A 20 9.37 5.38 4.71
CA HIS A 20 8.59 6.59 4.50
C HIS A 20 7.29 6.30 3.73
N ILE A 21 6.33 7.21 3.86
CA ILE A 21 5.11 7.20 3.06
C ILE A 21 5.44 7.80 1.69
N VAL A 22 5.12 7.08 0.61
CA VAL A 22 5.41 7.48 -0.78
C VAL A 22 4.19 7.96 -1.54
N GLY A 23 2.97 7.62 -1.10
CA GLY A 23 1.76 8.04 -1.79
C GLY A 23 0.47 7.59 -1.13
N VAL A 24 -0.61 7.69 -1.90
CA VAL A 24 -1.96 7.25 -1.55
C VAL A 24 -2.44 6.27 -2.62
N VAL A 25 -3.00 5.16 -2.16
CA VAL A 25 -3.66 4.16 -3.00
C VAL A 25 -5.13 4.07 -2.65
N GLU A 26 -5.93 3.63 -3.61
CA GLU A 26 -7.35 3.37 -3.46
C GLU A 26 -7.65 1.90 -3.76
N VAL A 27 -8.54 1.27 -2.99
CA VAL A 27 -8.97 -0.11 -3.21
C VAL A 27 -9.78 -0.20 -4.52
N ALA A 28 -9.21 -0.89 -5.49
CA ALA A 28 -9.82 -1.17 -6.79
C ALA A 28 -10.64 -2.47 -6.76
N ARG A 29 -10.21 -3.46 -5.98
CA ARG A 29 -10.92 -4.73 -5.75
C ARG A 29 -10.85 -5.10 -4.28
N GLU A 30 -12.00 -5.45 -3.72
CA GLU A 30 -12.09 -5.96 -2.35
C GLU A 30 -11.45 -7.34 -2.22
N TRP A 31 -11.30 -7.78 -0.98
CA TRP A 31 -10.64 -9.01 -0.58
C TRP A 31 -11.01 -10.23 -1.45
N TYR A 32 -10.01 -10.97 -1.89
CA TYR A 32 -10.15 -12.25 -2.57
C TYR A 32 -9.03 -13.22 -2.14
N GLU A 33 -9.20 -14.52 -2.36
CA GLU A 33 -8.15 -15.50 -2.09
C GLU A 33 -7.00 -15.32 -3.08
N GLY A 34 -5.77 -15.14 -2.55
CA GLY A 34 -4.59 -15.03 -3.37
C GLY A 34 -4.12 -16.39 -3.88
N GLU A 35 -3.35 -16.38 -4.97
CA GLU A 35 -2.63 -17.56 -5.44
C GLU A 35 -1.16 -17.54 -4.95
N GLY A 36 -0.52 -18.70 -4.84
CA GLY A 36 0.90 -18.82 -4.47
C GLY A 36 1.20 -18.46 -3.01
N GLU A 37 2.20 -17.61 -2.76
CA GLU A 37 2.58 -17.15 -1.41
C GLU A 37 1.44 -16.43 -0.66
N ALA A 38 0.43 -15.94 -1.39
CA ALA A 38 -0.77 -15.33 -0.83
C ALA A 38 -1.92 -16.34 -0.60
N ALA A 39 -1.71 -17.64 -0.83
CA ALA A 39 -2.75 -18.65 -0.58
C ALA A 39 -3.15 -18.77 0.89
N SER A 40 -2.30 -18.30 1.82
CA SER A 40 -2.59 -18.28 3.27
C SER A 40 -3.15 -16.94 3.78
N GLY A 41 -3.26 -15.92 2.92
CA GLY A 41 -3.73 -14.59 3.29
C GLY A 41 -4.27 -13.84 2.08
N GLY A 42 -5.56 -13.49 2.11
CA GLY A 42 -6.21 -12.87 0.95
C GLY A 42 -5.59 -11.55 0.50
N VAL A 43 -5.87 -11.23 -0.75
CA VAL A 43 -5.29 -10.15 -1.53
C VAL A 43 -6.37 -9.09 -1.81
N VAL A 44 -5.92 -7.86 -2.02
CA VAL A 44 -6.74 -6.76 -2.53
C VAL A 44 -6.01 -6.14 -3.71
N ASP A 45 -6.77 -5.65 -4.70
CA ASP A 45 -6.16 -4.84 -5.77
C ASP A 45 -6.28 -3.37 -5.41
N VAL A 46 -5.20 -2.62 -5.60
CA VAL A 46 -5.16 -1.17 -5.35
C VAL A 46 -4.67 -0.43 -6.58
N ARG A 47 -5.10 0.83 -6.73
CA ARG A 47 -4.59 1.76 -7.76
C ARG A 47 -3.98 2.99 -7.11
N VAL A 48 -2.92 3.53 -7.73
CA VAL A 48 -2.30 4.78 -7.29
C VAL A 48 -3.26 5.95 -7.58
N VAL A 49 -3.49 6.80 -6.59
CA VAL A 49 -4.32 8.01 -6.73
C VAL A 49 -3.59 9.29 -6.32
N GLY A 50 -2.39 9.18 -5.76
CA GLY A 50 -1.50 10.31 -5.50
C GLY A 50 -0.11 9.87 -5.05
N GLU A 51 0.90 10.66 -5.41
CA GLU A 51 2.30 10.43 -5.03
C GLU A 51 2.83 11.66 -4.27
N PHE A 52 3.63 11.41 -3.23
CA PHE A 52 4.32 12.48 -2.52
C PHE A 52 5.62 12.82 -3.26
N ARG A 53 5.69 14.01 -3.85
CA ARG A 53 6.86 14.51 -4.61
C ARG A 53 8.11 14.76 -3.76
N ARG A 54 7.98 14.72 -2.44
CA ARG A 54 9.09 14.87 -1.49
C ARG A 54 8.92 13.86 -0.38
N LEU A 55 9.99 13.13 -0.10
CA LEU A 55 10.07 12.19 1.02
C LEU A 55 9.90 12.98 2.32
N GLY A 56 8.70 12.91 2.90
CA GLY A 56 8.47 13.36 4.27
C GLY A 56 9.08 12.34 5.21
N THR A 57 10.15 12.70 5.91
CA THR A 57 10.60 11.92 7.07
C THR A 57 9.50 11.99 8.14
N LEU A 58 8.99 10.84 8.59
CA LEU A 58 8.23 10.79 9.84
C LEU A 58 9.23 11.13 10.97
N ARG A 59 9.07 12.30 11.59
CA ARG A 59 9.80 12.67 12.82
C ARG A 59 8.91 12.48 14.03
#